data_AF-A0A939HZA6-F1
#
_entry.id   AF-A0A939HZA6-F1
#
_cell.length_a   1.000
_cell.length_b   1.000
_cell.length_c   1.000
_cell.angle_alpha   90.00
_cell.angle_beta   90.00
_cell.angle_gamma   90.00
#
_symmetry.space_group_name_H-M   'P 1'
#
loop_
_entity.id
_entity.type
_entity.pdbx_description
1 polymer ?
#
loop_
_entity_poly.entity_id
_entity_poly.type
_entity_poly.pdbx_seq_one_letter_code
_entity_poly.pdbx_strand_id
1 'polypeptide(L)'
;MLDKETRQLINKARTLGSTGLSVFLEDDELLRICAVAAIDLDEQQLVNNIATSAELAKGYYGTSLEWFGQPVSPKVNFGETFLILKQAIEDFPTYFKVLCELHKRRLKFKLILKNQSIPEIEQIVPRCLLEFGLRPSETLASWLVWRKWLYDIDNRSAQETGYLFEPILAAAIGGVPFAAAKSPVKRTNNPQKGRQVDCLDGKLAYEFKMRVTIAASGQGRFQEELDFARDCYESGYTPILLVLDSTPSSRLENLIAEYSRYGGSAYIGNDAWNHINDRAGKVMGKFVQKYVRTPLQEVDSTYTSLQGISLVNLGTTIRVQIGDRSFDISRDLPSYKT
;
A
#
# COMPACT_ATOMS: atom_id res chain seq x y z
N MET A 1 7.53 -32.15 1.67
CA MET A 1 6.12 -31.90 2.04
C MET A 1 6.05 -30.58 2.79
N LEU A 2 5.14 -29.67 2.44
CA LEU A 2 5.05 -28.35 3.08
C LEU A 2 4.61 -28.49 4.54
N ASP A 3 5.29 -27.82 5.47
CA ASP A 3 4.86 -27.71 6.87
C ASP A 3 3.58 -26.87 7.02
N LYS A 4 2.95 -26.90 8.20
CA LYS A 4 1.67 -26.21 8.45
C LYS A 4 1.78 -24.70 8.29
N GLU A 5 2.87 -24.09 8.77
CA GLU A 5 3.08 -22.65 8.72
C GLU A 5 3.28 -22.18 7.29
N THR A 6 4.07 -22.92 6.50
CA THR A 6 4.29 -22.67 5.08
C THR A 6 2.99 -22.74 4.29
N ARG A 7 2.14 -23.75 4.54
CA ARG A 7 0.81 -23.83 3.89
C ARG A 7 -0.06 -22.63 4.23
N GLN A 8 -0.07 -22.20 5.50
CA GLN A 8 -0.85 -21.03 5.91
C GLN A 8 -0.35 -19.75 5.27
N LEU A 9 0.98 -19.57 5.16
CA LEU A 9 1.59 -18.44 4.48
C LEU A 9 1.20 -18.40 3.00
N ILE A 10 1.35 -19.53 2.29
CA ILE A 10 0.99 -19.65 0.87
C ILE A 10 -0.50 -19.35 0.65
N ASN A 11 -1.38 -19.91 1.48
CA ASN A 11 -2.83 -19.67 1.34
C ASN A 11 -3.19 -18.19 1.53
N LYS A 12 -2.52 -17.49 2.46
CA LYS A 12 -2.67 -16.04 2.63
C LYS A 12 -2.07 -15.27 1.46
N ALA A 13 -0.92 -15.72 0.94
CA ALA A 13 -0.27 -15.09 -0.21
C ALA A 13 -1.16 -15.09 -1.46
N ARG A 14 -2.00 -16.13 -1.66
CA ARG A 14 -2.90 -16.23 -2.82
C ARG A 14 -4.04 -15.24 -2.85
N THR A 15 -4.64 -14.93 -1.69
CA THR A 15 -5.98 -14.32 -1.67
C THR A 15 -5.95 -12.89 -1.15
N LEU A 16 -6.70 -12.00 -1.80
CA LEU A 16 -6.99 -10.67 -1.27
C LEU A 16 -8.46 -10.32 -1.50
N GLY A 17 -9.15 -9.94 -0.42
CA GLY A 17 -10.56 -9.57 -0.44
C GLY A 17 -11.51 -10.77 -0.43
N SER A 18 -12.77 -10.51 -0.09
CA SER A 18 -13.84 -11.53 0.01
C SER A 18 -15.08 -11.19 -0.81
N THR A 19 -15.10 -10.05 -1.50
CA THR A 19 -16.27 -9.54 -2.26
C THR A 19 -15.80 -8.79 -3.51
N GLY A 20 -16.64 -8.75 -4.55
CA GLY A 20 -16.65 -7.84 -5.72
C GLY A 20 -15.38 -7.69 -6.58
N LEU A 21 -14.25 -7.40 -5.95
CA LEU A 21 -12.93 -7.16 -6.53
C LEU A 21 -11.88 -7.99 -5.78
N SER A 22 -12.14 -9.28 -5.62
CA SER A 22 -11.17 -10.22 -5.03
C SER A 22 -10.06 -10.56 -6.01
N VAL A 23 -8.84 -10.73 -5.50
CA VAL A 23 -7.68 -11.19 -6.27
C VAL A 23 -7.28 -12.57 -5.79
N PHE A 24 -6.98 -13.46 -6.73
CA PHE A 24 -6.43 -14.79 -6.50
C PHE A 24 -5.16 -14.96 -7.33
N LEU A 25 -4.07 -15.41 -6.70
CA LEU A 25 -2.81 -15.71 -7.38
C LEU A 25 -2.68 -17.21 -7.65
N GLU A 26 -2.47 -17.54 -8.92
CA GLU A 26 -2.21 -18.91 -9.38
C GLU A 26 -0.74 -19.33 -9.16
N ASP A 27 -0.44 -20.63 -9.27
CA ASP A 27 0.92 -21.16 -9.04
C ASP A 27 1.96 -20.53 -9.97
N ASP A 28 1.60 -20.32 -11.23
CA ASP A 28 2.47 -19.66 -12.23
C ASP A 28 2.85 -18.24 -11.80
N GLU A 29 1.89 -17.52 -11.22
CA GLU A 29 2.08 -16.15 -10.74
C GLU A 29 2.95 -16.14 -9.48
N LEU A 30 2.70 -17.04 -8.55
CA LEU A 30 3.54 -17.22 -7.36
C LEU A 30 4.97 -17.65 -7.72
N LEU A 31 5.16 -18.50 -8.72
CA LEU A 31 6.47 -18.89 -9.25
C LEU A 31 7.24 -17.68 -9.79
N ARG A 32 6.58 -16.81 -10.55
CA ARG A 32 7.20 -15.58 -11.06
C ARG A 32 7.54 -14.59 -9.95
N ILE A 33 6.71 -14.50 -8.90
CA ILE A 33 7.05 -13.73 -7.69
C ILE A 33 8.26 -14.34 -6.98
N CYS A 34 8.37 -15.67 -6.88
CA CYS A 34 9.57 -16.35 -6.38
C CYS A 34 10.80 -15.99 -7.22
N ALA A 35 10.68 -15.93 -8.54
CA ALA A 35 11.78 -15.56 -9.43
C ALA A 35 12.24 -14.11 -9.21
N VAL A 36 11.30 -13.17 -9.04
CA VAL A 36 11.61 -11.78 -8.68
C VAL A 36 12.34 -11.72 -7.34
N ALA A 37 11.84 -12.39 -6.32
CA ALA A 37 12.46 -12.40 -4.99
C ALA A 37 13.87 -13.02 -5.02
N ALA A 38 14.08 -14.11 -5.74
CA ALA A 38 15.39 -14.75 -5.88
C ALA A 38 16.38 -13.82 -6.59
N ILE A 39 15.98 -13.12 -7.64
CA ILE A 39 16.85 -12.16 -8.34
C ILE A 39 17.16 -10.95 -7.46
N ASP A 40 16.16 -10.45 -6.75
CA ASP A 40 16.37 -9.36 -5.81
C ASP A 40 17.35 -9.74 -4.71
N LEU A 41 17.50 -11.02 -4.39
CA LEU A 41 18.35 -11.51 -3.32
C LEU A 41 19.60 -12.22 -3.86
N ASP A 42 19.94 -11.97 -5.13
CA ASP A 42 21.16 -12.43 -5.80
C ASP A 42 21.27 -13.97 -5.92
N GLU A 43 20.12 -14.65 -5.97
CA GLU A 43 19.94 -16.12 -6.04
C GLU A 43 19.27 -16.59 -7.34
N GLN A 44 19.48 -15.86 -8.44
CA GLN A 44 18.85 -16.11 -9.74
C GLN A 44 19.05 -17.54 -10.27
N GLN A 45 20.16 -18.19 -9.92
CA GLN A 45 20.48 -19.56 -10.29
C GLN A 45 19.40 -20.56 -9.86
N LEU A 46 18.66 -20.27 -8.78
CA LEU A 46 17.63 -21.14 -8.23
C LEU A 46 16.32 -21.08 -9.03
N VAL A 47 16.18 -20.12 -9.96
CA VAL A 47 14.93 -19.81 -10.68
C VAL A 47 15.09 -19.70 -12.20
N ASN A 48 16.22 -20.15 -12.75
CA ASN A 48 16.53 -20.09 -14.19
C ASN A 48 15.51 -20.81 -15.09
N ASN A 49 14.72 -21.73 -14.53
CA ASN A 49 13.68 -22.48 -15.22
C ASN A 49 12.30 -21.79 -15.24
N ILE A 50 12.13 -20.66 -14.52
CA ILE A 50 10.83 -19.97 -14.39
C ILE A 50 10.64 -18.91 -15.47
N ALA A 51 11.67 -18.09 -15.69
CA ALA A 51 11.56 -16.92 -16.56
C ALA A 51 12.92 -16.59 -17.20
N THR A 52 12.86 -15.95 -18.39
CA THR A 52 14.05 -15.49 -19.09
C THR A 52 14.62 -14.24 -18.42
N SER A 53 15.94 -14.09 -18.47
CA SER A 53 16.67 -12.96 -17.86
C SER A 53 16.22 -11.59 -18.35
N ALA A 54 15.72 -11.48 -19.59
CA ALA A 54 15.33 -10.20 -20.19
C ALA A 54 14.11 -9.53 -19.53
N GLU A 55 13.07 -10.29 -19.16
CA GLU A 55 11.87 -9.71 -18.51
C GLU A 55 12.14 -9.36 -17.04
N LEU A 56 12.93 -10.18 -16.36
CA LEU A 56 13.31 -9.94 -14.98
C LEU A 56 14.29 -8.78 -14.83
N ALA A 57 15.12 -8.51 -15.85
CA ALA A 57 16.03 -7.36 -15.88
C ALA A 57 15.30 -6.00 -15.83
N LYS A 58 14.02 -5.94 -16.22
CA LYS A 58 13.19 -4.73 -16.08
C LYS A 58 12.85 -4.41 -14.62
N GLY A 59 13.02 -5.38 -13.73
CA GLY A 59 12.55 -5.31 -12.35
C GLY A 59 11.02 -5.34 -12.24
N TYR A 60 10.54 -5.61 -11.04
CA TYR A 60 9.11 -5.81 -10.75
C TYR A 60 8.15 -4.68 -11.21
N TYR A 61 8.54 -3.41 -11.07
CA TYR A 61 7.70 -2.29 -11.51
C TYR A 61 7.78 -2.06 -13.02
N GLY A 62 8.88 -2.46 -13.67
CA GLY A 62 9.03 -2.41 -15.13
C GLY A 62 8.40 -3.60 -15.85
N THR A 63 8.13 -4.70 -15.15
CA THR A 63 7.42 -5.87 -15.68
C THR A 63 5.90 -5.66 -15.65
N SER A 64 5.21 -6.01 -16.73
CA SER A 64 3.75 -5.87 -16.82
C SER A 64 3.03 -6.85 -15.90
N LEU A 65 1.86 -6.47 -15.37
CA LEU A 65 1.06 -7.36 -14.52
C LEU A 65 0.56 -8.59 -15.27
N GLU A 66 0.33 -8.48 -16.58
CA GLU A 66 -0.09 -9.57 -17.45
C GLU A 66 0.97 -10.68 -17.56
N TRP A 67 2.25 -10.30 -17.53
CA TRP A 67 3.36 -11.25 -17.61
C TRP A 67 3.39 -12.19 -16.39
N PHE A 68 3.02 -11.69 -15.21
CA PHE A 68 2.92 -12.49 -14.00
C PHE A 68 1.85 -13.59 -14.11
N GLY A 69 0.77 -13.35 -14.85
CA GLY A 69 -0.27 -14.35 -15.11
C GLY A 69 0.02 -15.32 -16.26
N GLN A 70 1.17 -15.21 -16.93
CA GLN A 70 1.49 -16.12 -18.04
C GLN A 70 1.94 -17.50 -17.52
N PRO A 71 1.56 -18.60 -18.19
CA PRO A 71 1.95 -19.94 -17.78
C PRO A 71 3.47 -20.10 -17.64
N VAL A 72 3.89 -20.84 -16.63
CA VAL A 72 5.27 -21.34 -16.48
C VAL A 72 5.30 -22.79 -17.01
N SER A 73 6.50 -23.31 -17.30
CA SER A 73 6.63 -24.70 -17.72
C SER A 73 5.98 -25.63 -16.68
N PRO A 74 5.11 -26.59 -17.08
CA PRO A 74 4.42 -27.48 -16.14
C PRO A 74 5.37 -28.43 -15.39
N LYS A 75 6.64 -28.47 -15.78
CA LYS A 75 7.70 -29.20 -15.07
C LYS A 75 8.19 -28.48 -13.82
N VAL A 76 7.83 -27.22 -13.62
CA VAL A 76 8.26 -26.42 -12.47
C VAL A 76 7.15 -26.46 -11.41
N ASN A 77 7.47 -27.03 -10.25
CA ASN A 77 6.54 -27.09 -9.14
C ASN A 77 6.72 -25.89 -8.20
N PHE A 78 5.63 -25.16 -7.93
CA PHE A 78 5.64 -24.02 -7.00
C PHE A 78 6.08 -24.41 -5.59
N GLY A 79 5.51 -25.48 -5.03
CA GLY A 79 5.80 -25.92 -3.66
C GLY A 79 7.27 -26.31 -3.46
N GLU A 80 7.86 -27.00 -4.44
CA GLU A 80 9.29 -27.37 -4.42
C GLU A 80 10.18 -26.15 -4.53
N THR A 81 9.90 -25.26 -5.49
CA THR A 81 10.64 -24.00 -5.69
C THR A 81 10.61 -23.15 -4.43
N PHE A 82 9.43 -22.99 -3.81
CA PHE A 82 9.27 -22.23 -2.58
C PHE A 82 10.13 -22.80 -1.44
N LEU A 83 10.18 -24.14 -1.29
CA LEU A 83 10.98 -24.78 -0.26
C LEU A 83 12.49 -24.61 -0.50
N ILE A 84 12.94 -24.69 -1.75
CA ILE A 84 14.35 -24.44 -2.12
C ILE A 84 14.75 -23.02 -1.71
N LEU A 85 13.94 -22.02 -2.08
CA LEU A 85 14.21 -20.62 -1.74
C LEU A 85 14.13 -20.35 -0.24
N LYS A 86 13.14 -20.92 0.45
CA LYS A 86 13.02 -20.85 1.93
C LYS A 86 14.25 -21.42 2.64
N GLN A 87 14.89 -22.45 2.08
CA GLN A 87 16.10 -23.04 2.66
C GLN A 87 17.37 -22.26 2.34
N ALA A 88 17.45 -21.66 1.15
CA ALA A 88 18.64 -20.96 0.69
C ALA A 88 18.74 -19.51 1.20
N ILE A 89 17.60 -18.85 1.43
CA ILE A 89 17.53 -17.41 1.64
C ILE A 89 16.91 -17.08 3.00
N GLU A 90 17.68 -16.37 3.83
CA GLU A 90 17.21 -15.79 5.09
C GLU A 90 16.01 -14.85 4.86
N ASP A 91 15.00 -14.89 5.72
CA ASP A 91 13.78 -14.10 5.63
C ASP A 91 12.97 -14.21 4.32
N PHE A 92 13.30 -15.15 3.43
CA PHE A 92 12.56 -15.36 2.19
C PHE A 92 11.05 -15.48 2.37
N PRO A 93 10.52 -16.24 3.36
CA PRO A 93 9.07 -16.31 3.56
C PRO A 93 8.43 -14.94 3.83
N THR A 94 9.11 -14.08 4.58
CA THR A 94 8.64 -12.71 4.88
C THR A 94 8.71 -11.86 3.63
N TYR A 95 9.84 -11.85 2.93
CA TYR A 95 10.04 -11.13 1.68
C TYR A 95 8.98 -11.51 0.62
N PHE A 96 8.80 -12.81 0.40
CA PHE A 96 7.80 -13.34 -0.52
C PHE A 96 6.38 -12.92 -0.13
N LYS A 97 6.04 -13.04 1.16
CA LYS A 97 4.72 -12.66 1.67
C LYS A 97 4.41 -11.19 1.36
N VAL A 98 5.32 -10.27 1.69
CA VAL A 98 5.08 -8.84 1.46
C VAL A 98 5.10 -8.46 -0.02
N LEU A 99 5.92 -9.15 -0.84
CA LEU A 99 5.89 -8.98 -2.29
C LEU A 99 4.55 -9.44 -2.89
N CYS A 100 3.98 -10.54 -2.38
CA CYS A 100 2.65 -10.99 -2.77
C CYS A 100 1.56 -9.99 -2.36
N GLU A 101 1.64 -9.39 -1.17
CA GLU A 101 0.69 -8.34 -0.76
C GLU A 101 0.76 -7.11 -1.69
N LEU A 102 1.97 -6.63 -2.01
CA LEU A 102 2.16 -5.57 -3.00
C LEU A 102 1.55 -5.94 -4.34
N HIS A 103 1.82 -7.15 -4.83
CA HIS A 103 1.32 -7.63 -6.11
C HIS A 103 -0.21 -7.73 -6.16
N LYS A 104 -0.83 -8.33 -5.14
CA LYS A 104 -2.28 -8.40 -5.04
C LYS A 104 -2.92 -7.01 -5.01
N ARG A 105 -2.32 -6.03 -4.31
CA ARG A 105 -2.85 -4.65 -4.24
C ARG A 105 -2.72 -3.93 -5.59
N ARG A 106 -1.63 -4.14 -6.34
CA ARG A 106 -1.50 -3.63 -7.72
C ARG A 106 -2.55 -4.24 -8.65
N LEU A 107 -2.76 -5.56 -8.60
CA LEU A 107 -3.82 -6.23 -9.35
C LEU A 107 -5.21 -5.72 -8.96
N LYS A 108 -5.46 -5.55 -7.66
CA LYS A 108 -6.74 -5.02 -7.17
C LYS A 108 -6.97 -3.58 -7.61
N PHE A 109 -5.94 -2.74 -7.63
CA PHE A 109 -6.07 -1.38 -8.14
C PHE A 109 -6.37 -1.36 -9.66
N LYS A 110 -5.76 -2.27 -10.43
CA LYS A 110 -6.13 -2.48 -11.84
C LYS A 110 -7.62 -2.87 -11.98
N LEU A 111 -8.13 -3.75 -11.12
CA LEU A 111 -9.56 -4.09 -11.08
C LEU A 111 -10.43 -2.90 -10.68
N ILE A 112 -10.00 -2.06 -9.73
CA ILE A 112 -10.69 -0.83 -9.35
C ILE A 112 -10.80 0.11 -10.56
N LEU A 113 -9.70 0.38 -11.26
CA LEU A 113 -9.71 1.22 -12.47
C LEU A 113 -10.67 0.68 -13.53
N LYS A 114 -10.74 -0.64 -13.67
CA LYS A 114 -11.64 -1.32 -14.61
C LYS A 114 -13.13 -1.23 -14.22
N ASN A 115 -13.43 -1.32 -12.93
CA ASN A 115 -14.80 -1.49 -12.43
C ASN A 115 -15.42 -0.22 -11.81
N GLN A 116 -14.63 0.81 -11.48
CA GLN A 116 -15.12 2.05 -10.86
C GLN A 116 -16.18 2.78 -11.69
N SER A 117 -17.46 2.62 -11.36
CA SER A 117 -18.58 3.19 -12.11
C SER A 117 -18.49 4.70 -12.28
N ILE A 118 -18.98 5.20 -13.42
CA ILE A 118 -19.28 6.62 -13.60
C ILE A 118 -20.47 6.94 -12.67
N PRO A 119 -20.36 7.97 -11.80
CA PRO A 119 -21.40 8.29 -10.83
C PRO A 119 -22.65 8.83 -11.52
N GLU A 120 -23.82 8.45 -10.99
CA GLU A 120 -25.11 9.02 -11.37
C GLU A 120 -25.22 10.47 -10.85
N ILE A 121 -25.77 11.37 -11.67
CA ILE A 121 -25.79 12.80 -11.37
C ILE A 121 -26.61 13.10 -10.12
N GLU A 122 -27.66 12.33 -9.86
CA GLU A 122 -28.56 12.43 -8.71
C GLU A 122 -27.81 12.32 -7.38
N GLN A 123 -26.72 11.55 -7.34
CA GLN A 123 -25.91 11.36 -6.13
C GLN A 123 -25.05 12.58 -5.78
N ILE A 124 -24.83 13.49 -6.73
CA ILE A 124 -23.87 14.60 -6.59
C ILE A 124 -24.45 15.96 -6.94
N VAL A 125 -25.63 16.03 -7.56
CA VAL A 125 -26.26 17.27 -8.00
C VAL A 125 -26.41 18.33 -6.89
N PRO A 126 -26.67 18.01 -5.60
CA PRO A 126 -26.76 19.05 -4.57
C PRO A 126 -25.48 19.90 -4.41
N ARG A 127 -24.32 19.39 -4.85
CA ARG A 127 -23.04 20.12 -4.84
C ARG A 127 -23.01 21.25 -5.87
N CYS A 128 -23.94 21.28 -6.82
CA CYS A 128 -24.06 22.34 -7.82
C CYS A 128 -24.30 23.71 -7.18
N LEU A 129 -24.93 23.77 -5.99
CA LEU A 129 -25.24 25.02 -5.29
C LEU A 129 -24.00 25.91 -5.04
N LEU A 130 -22.82 25.30 -4.95
CA LEU A 130 -21.57 26.04 -4.73
C LEU A 130 -21.00 26.68 -6.01
N GLU A 131 -21.44 26.24 -7.18
CA GLU A 131 -20.85 26.62 -8.48
C GLU A 131 -21.91 27.04 -9.52
N PHE A 132 -23.19 27.01 -9.15
CA PHE A 132 -24.29 27.34 -10.05
C PHE A 132 -24.19 28.81 -10.49
N GLY A 133 -24.36 29.05 -11.79
CA GLY A 133 -24.20 30.38 -12.40
C GLY A 133 -22.76 30.75 -12.75
N LEU A 134 -21.74 30.00 -12.28
CA LEU A 134 -20.34 30.24 -12.68
C LEU A 134 -20.01 29.67 -14.07
N ARG A 135 -20.86 28.76 -14.57
CA ARG A 135 -20.72 28.10 -15.88
C ARG A 135 -22.09 27.57 -16.35
N PRO A 136 -22.27 27.27 -17.65
CA PRO A 136 -23.48 26.63 -18.16
C PRO A 136 -23.81 25.32 -17.42
N SER A 137 -25.10 25.03 -17.25
CA SER A 137 -25.58 23.90 -16.46
C SER A 137 -25.07 22.55 -16.96
N GLU A 138 -25.01 22.37 -18.27
CA GLU A 138 -24.53 21.15 -18.94
C GLU A 138 -23.04 20.92 -18.66
N THR A 139 -22.26 22.01 -18.68
CA THR A 139 -20.82 21.99 -18.34
C THR A 139 -20.63 21.68 -16.86
N LEU A 140 -21.44 22.28 -15.98
CA LEU A 140 -21.37 22.02 -14.54
C LEU A 140 -21.72 20.56 -14.23
N ALA A 141 -22.81 20.04 -14.78
CA ALA A 141 -23.21 18.65 -14.58
C ALA A 141 -22.10 17.68 -15.00
N SER A 142 -21.54 17.87 -16.19
CA SER A 142 -20.43 17.06 -16.70
C SER A 142 -19.19 17.15 -15.79
N TRP A 143 -18.85 18.35 -15.33
CA TRP A 143 -17.73 18.57 -14.40
C TRP A 143 -17.94 17.85 -13.06
N LEU A 144 -19.16 17.90 -12.50
CA LEU A 144 -19.47 17.22 -11.24
C LEU A 144 -19.22 15.71 -11.34
N VAL A 145 -19.66 15.08 -12.44
CA VAL A 145 -19.50 13.64 -12.70
C VAL A 145 -18.01 13.27 -12.78
N TRP A 146 -17.23 13.99 -13.61
CA TRP A 146 -15.79 13.75 -13.75
C TRP A 146 -15.04 13.94 -12.43
N ARG A 147 -15.32 15.04 -11.73
CA ARG A 147 -14.69 15.33 -10.44
C ARG A 147 -14.97 14.23 -9.41
N LYS A 148 -16.21 13.74 -9.35
CA LYS A 148 -16.57 12.64 -8.43
C LYS A 148 -15.87 11.34 -8.82
N TRP A 149 -15.81 11.00 -10.10
CA TRP A 149 -15.12 9.79 -10.56
C TRP A 149 -13.63 9.81 -10.24
N LEU A 150 -12.95 10.93 -10.50
CA LEU A 150 -11.54 11.12 -10.13
C LEU A 150 -11.32 10.99 -8.62
N TYR A 151 -12.19 11.63 -7.82
CA TYR A 151 -12.16 11.52 -6.37
C TYR A 151 -12.33 10.08 -5.90
N ASP A 152 -13.22 9.30 -6.50
CA ASP A 152 -13.45 7.91 -6.09
C ASP A 152 -12.26 7.01 -6.40
N ILE A 153 -11.59 7.20 -7.55
CA ILE A 153 -10.35 6.49 -7.87
C ILE A 153 -9.26 6.82 -6.86
N ASP A 154 -9.03 8.11 -6.60
CA ASP A 154 -8.01 8.55 -5.65
C ASP A 154 -8.28 8.01 -4.24
N ASN A 155 -9.52 8.15 -3.76
CA ASN A 155 -9.93 7.65 -2.45
C ASN A 155 -9.74 6.13 -2.32
N ARG A 156 -10.03 5.36 -3.38
CA ARG A 156 -9.76 3.91 -3.41
C ARG A 156 -8.26 3.60 -3.43
N SER A 157 -7.46 4.37 -4.17
CA SER A 157 -6.00 4.22 -4.19
C SER A 157 -5.39 4.50 -2.82
N ALA A 158 -5.82 5.57 -2.15
CA ALA A 158 -5.41 5.92 -0.79
C ALA A 158 -5.76 4.81 0.21
N GLN A 159 -6.96 4.24 0.10
CA GLN A 159 -7.38 3.11 0.93
C GLN A 159 -6.49 1.86 0.72
N GLU A 160 -6.23 1.48 -0.53
CA GLU A 160 -5.37 0.31 -0.82
C GLU A 160 -3.92 0.54 -0.39
N THR A 161 -3.43 1.79 -0.47
CA THR A 161 -2.11 2.18 0.01
C THR A 161 -2.00 2.03 1.52
N GLY A 162 -3.00 2.49 2.29
CA GLY A 162 -3.02 2.32 3.74
C GLY A 162 -2.95 0.84 4.15
N TYR A 163 -3.68 -0.03 3.46
CA TYR A 163 -3.65 -1.47 3.73
C TYR A 163 -2.38 -2.20 3.28
N LEU A 164 -1.52 -1.53 2.53
CA LEU A 164 -0.27 -2.08 2.00
C LEU A 164 0.92 -1.62 2.85
N PHE A 165 0.94 -0.35 3.20
CA PHE A 165 2.08 0.32 3.80
C PHE A 165 2.41 -0.20 5.21
N GLU A 166 1.46 -0.16 6.14
CA GLU A 166 1.69 -0.54 7.54
C GLU A 166 2.11 -2.02 7.67
N PRO A 167 1.47 -2.99 6.97
CA PRO A 167 1.88 -4.39 7.07
C PRO A 167 3.26 -4.68 6.50
N ILE A 168 3.70 -3.93 5.47
CA ILE A 168 5.07 -4.06 4.95
C ILE A 168 6.07 -3.62 6.00
N LEU A 169 5.86 -2.45 6.61
CA LEU A 169 6.80 -1.92 7.60
C LEU A 169 6.83 -2.78 8.87
N ALA A 170 5.67 -3.21 9.36
CA ALA A 170 5.59 -4.10 10.51
C ALA A 170 6.35 -5.41 10.27
N ALA A 171 6.15 -6.02 9.09
CA ALA A 171 6.86 -7.24 8.70
C ALA A 171 8.37 -7.00 8.52
N ALA A 172 8.76 -5.85 7.96
CA ALA A 172 10.15 -5.51 7.76
C ALA A 172 10.91 -5.40 9.07
N ILE A 173 10.35 -4.70 10.08
CA ILE A 173 11.01 -4.54 11.39
C ILE A 173 10.83 -5.75 12.33
N GLY A 174 10.23 -6.85 11.84
CA GLY A 174 10.03 -8.08 12.60
C GLY A 174 8.94 -8.01 13.67
N GLY A 175 8.10 -6.98 13.68
CA GLY A 175 7.06 -6.81 14.67
C GLY A 175 5.67 -7.27 14.21
N VAL A 176 4.68 -7.08 15.08
CA VAL A 176 3.33 -7.63 14.91
C VAL A 176 2.29 -6.51 14.99
N PRO A 177 1.41 -6.34 13.98
CA PRO A 177 0.30 -5.39 14.04
C PRO A 177 -0.81 -5.91 14.96
N PHE A 178 -1.45 -5.00 15.69
CA PHE A 178 -2.58 -5.34 16.57
C PHE A 178 -3.80 -4.49 16.25
N ALA A 179 -4.89 -5.16 15.86
CA ALA A 179 -6.21 -4.53 15.84
C ALA A 179 -6.66 -4.19 17.28
N ALA A 180 -7.41 -3.10 17.43
CA ALA A 180 -7.89 -2.60 18.72
C ALA A 180 -8.51 -3.69 19.62
N ALA A 181 -9.32 -4.61 19.06
CA ALA A 181 -9.98 -5.66 19.82
C ALA A 181 -9.02 -6.66 20.51
N LYS A 182 -7.82 -6.87 19.94
CA LYS A 182 -6.83 -7.85 20.45
C LYS A 182 -5.56 -7.19 20.98
N SER A 183 -5.51 -5.86 20.98
CA SER A 183 -4.31 -5.14 21.35
C SER A 183 -4.03 -5.22 22.85
N PRO A 184 -2.76 -5.44 23.23
CA PRO A 184 -2.34 -5.33 24.62
C PRO A 184 -2.26 -3.86 25.08
N VAL A 185 -2.18 -2.90 24.16
CA VAL A 185 -2.27 -1.47 24.48
C VAL A 185 -3.74 -1.09 24.68
N LYS A 186 -4.06 -0.44 25.80
CA LYS A 186 -5.41 -0.04 26.18
C LYS A 186 -5.56 1.48 26.09
N ARG A 187 -6.76 1.93 25.74
CA ARG A 187 -7.08 3.36 25.75
C ARG A 187 -7.18 3.85 27.19
N THR A 188 -6.44 4.89 27.57
CA THR A 188 -6.46 5.44 28.94
C THR A 188 -7.86 5.89 29.35
N ASN A 189 -8.63 6.47 28.43
CA ASN A 189 -9.98 6.94 28.68
C ASN A 189 -11.04 5.83 28.79
N ASN A 190 -10.71 4.62 28.33
CA ASN A 190 -11.56 3.44 28.46
C ASN A 190 -10.71 2.17 28.41
N PRO A 191 -10.20 1.70 29.56
CA PRO A 191 -9.29 0.56 29.62
C PRO A 191 -9.89 -0.77 29.10
N GLN A 192 -11.21 -0.84 28.95
CA GLN A 192 -11.90 -2.01 28.36
C GLN A 192 -11.76 -2.06 26.83
N LYS A 193 -11.32 -0.97 26.20
CA LYS A 193 -11.08 -0.90 24.76
C LYS A 193 -9.58 -0.89 24.47
N GLY A 194 -9.14 -1.81 23.63
CA GLY A 194 -7.77 -1.76 23.13
C GLY A 194 -7.56 -0.65 22.11
N ARG A 195 -6.29 -0.32 21.90
CA ARG A 195 -5.80 0.66 20.94
C ARG A 195 -5.26 -0.07 19.71
N GLN A 196 -5.62 0.35 18.51
CA GLN A 196 -4.93 -0.19 17.32
C GLN A 196 -3.47 0.24 17.39
N VAL A 197 -2.56 -0.69 17.12
CA VAL A 197 -1.12 -0.43 17.07
C VAL A 197 -0.61 -0.98 15.75
N ASP A 198 0.08 -0.13 14.99
CA ASP A 198 0.57 -0.51 13.66
C ASP A 198 1.62 -1.60 13.76
N CYS A 199 2.47 -1.54 14.80
CA CYS A 199 3.45 -2.59 15.06
C CYS A 199 3.91 -2.62 16.53
N LEU A 200 3.90 -3.81 17.14
CA LEU A 200 4.60 -4.09 18.39
C LEU A 200 5.83 -4.94 18.14
N ASP A 201 6.96 -4.52 18.71
CA ASP A 201 8.24 -5.21 18.66
C ASP A 201 8.87 -5.13 20.06
N GLY A 202 8.72 -6.23 20.81
CA GLY A 202 9.00 -6.26 22.24
C GLY A 202 8.17 -5.23 23.01
N LYS A 203 8.86 -4.24 23.60
CA LYS A 203 8.25 -3.12 24.34
C LYS A 203 8.03 -1.86 23.51
N LEU A 204 8.45 -1.86 22.25
CA LEU A 204 8.31 -0.72 21.36
C LEU A 204 6.94 -0.79 20.67
N ALA A 205 6.16 0.28 20.79
CA ALA A 205 4.86 0.43 20.15
C ALA A 205 4.92 1.51 19.07
N TYR A 206 4.89 1.07 17.83
CA TYR A 206 5.06 1.93 16.66
C TYR A 206 3.73 2.44 16.14
N GLU A 207 3.71 3.73 15.81
CA GLU A 207 2.76 4.37 14.90
C GLU A 207 3.53 4.77 13.63
N PHE A 208 3.08 4.29 12.48
CA PHE A 208 3.68 4.59 11.20
C PHE A 208 2.88 5.68 10.47
N LYS A 209 3.56 6.69 9.94
CA LYS A 209 2.95 7.72 9.08
C LYS A 209 3.78 7.93 7.84
N MET A 210 3.14 7.92 6.67
CA MET A 210 3.81 8.35 5.44
C MET A 210 4.09 9.86 5.48
N ARG A 211 3.09 10.67 5.85
CA ARG A 211 3.20 12.13 6.02
C ARG A 211 2.25 12.62 7.09
N VAL A 212 2.64 13.64 7.84
CA VAL A 212 1.74 14.37 8.74
C VAL A 212 1.12 15.52 7.97
N THR A 213 -0.18 15.44 7.67
CA THR A 213 -0.91 16.49 6.97
C THR A 213 -1.89 17.22 7.89
N ILE A 214 -2.12 18.50 7.61
CA ILE A 214 -3.20 19.26 8.24
C ILE A 214 -4.49 18.87 7.53
N ALA A 215 -5.13 17.78 7.96
CA ALA A 215 -6.46 17.44 7.46
C ALA A 215 -7.45 18.56 7.85
N ALA A 216 -8.28 18.98 6.89
CA ALA A 216 -9.29 20.03 7.05
C ALA A 216 -10.40 19.65 8.06
N SER A 217 -10.55 18.37 8.41
CA SER A 217 -11.57 17.88 9.34
C SER A 217 -10.99 17.37 10.67
N GLY A 218 -11.16 18.21 11.70
CA GLY A 218 -11.48 17.76 13.06
C GLY A 218 -10.30 17.59 14.03
N GLN A 219 -10.15 18.55 14.94
CA GLN A 219 -9.28 18.47 16.13
C GLN A 219 -9.41 17.13 16.90
N GLY A 220 -10.57 16.48 16.88
CA GLY A 220 -10.78 15.18 17.54
C GLY A 220 -9.92 14.04 16.99
N ARG A 221 -9.64 14.00 15.69
CA ARG A 221 -8.73 12.99 15.11
C ARG A 221 -7.29 13.21 15.54
N PHE A 222 -6.89 14.48 15.68
CA PHE A 222 -5.55 14.83 16.12
C PHE A 222 -5.34 14.51 17.61
N GLN A 223 -6.36 14.72 18.45
CA GLN A 223 -6.29 14.29 19.84
C GLN A 223 -6.15 12.77 19.96
N GLU A 224 -6.82 11.99 19.10
CA GLU A 224 -6.59 10.54 19.09
C GLU A 224 -5.14 10.18 18.78
N GLU A 225 -4.49 10.86 17.84
CA GLU A 225 -3.06 10.65 17.53
C GLU A 225 -2.15 10.99 18.72
N LEU A 226 -2.40 12.10 19.42
CA LEU A 226 -1.66 12.47 20.63
C LEU A 226 -1.86 11.44 21.76
N ASP A 227 -3.11 11.01 21.97
CA ASP A 227 -3.47 10.04 23.01
C ASP A 227 -2.75 8.69 22.84
N PHE A 228 -2.28 8.35 21.63
CA PHE A 228 -1.53 7.11 21.39
C PHE A 228 -0.29 6.99 22.29
N ALA A 229 0.49 8.08 22.43
CA ALA A 229 1.72 8.07 23.21
C ALA A 229 1.43 7.74 24.68
N ARG A 230 0.39 8.39 25.24
CA ARG A 230 -0.10 8.11 26.59
C ARG A 230 -0.63 6.69 26.73
N ASP A 231 -1.47 6.25 25.80
CA ASP A 231 -2.08 4.91 25.80
C ASP A 231 -0.99 3.82 25.85
N CYS A 232 0.10 3.98 25.09
CA CYS A 232 1.25 3.09 25.09
C CYS A 232 1.98 3.08 26.44
N TYR A 233 2.31 4.26 26.96
CA TYR A 233 3.03 4.42 28.22
C TYR A 233 2.27 3.80 29.40
N GLU A 234 0.97 4.12 29.53
CA GLU A 234 0.11 3.56 30.59
C GLU A 234 -0.07 2.05 30.46
N SER A 235 0.07 1.52 29.24
CA SER A 235 0.06 0.07 28.98
C SER A 235 1.43 -0.58 29.15
N GLY A 236 2.46 0.17 29.57
CA GLY A 236 3.81 -0.32 29.79
C GLY A 236 4.61 -0.59 28.51
N TYR A 237 4.37 0.21 27.47
CA TYR A 237 5.10 0.21 26.19
C TYR A 237 5.76 1.57 25.94
N THR A 238 6.87 1.58 25.21
CA THR A 238 7.56 2.78 24.74
C THR A 238 6.98 3.21 23.40
N PRO A 239 6.33 4.38 23.29
CA PRO A 239 5.75 4.82 22.03
C PRO A 239 6.84 5.27 21.05
N ILE A 240 6.78 4.79 19.80
CA ILE A 240 7.68 5.17 18.72
C ILE A 240 6.87 5.76 17.57
N LEU A 241 7.17 7.00 17.20
CA LEU A 241 6.60 7.64 16.01
C LEU A 241 7.58 7.51 14.85
N LEU A 242 7.14 6.95 13.73
CA LEU A 242 7.89 6.96 12.48
C LEU A 242 7.12 7.77 11.43
N VAL A 243 7.73 8.86 10.96
CA VAL A 243 7.17 9.68 9.87
C VAL A 243 8.14 9.72 8.71
N LEU A 244 7.75 9.18 7.56
CA LEU A 244 8.66 9.04 6.41
C LEU A 244 8.93 10.36 5.67
N ASP A 245 7.99 11.28 5.72
CA ASP A 245 8.07 12.61 5.15
C ASP A 245 8.53 13.62 6.23
N SER A 246 9.47 14.50 5.85
CA SER A 246 10.07 15.47 6.76
C SER A 246 9.49 16.89 6.63
N THR A 247 8.38 17.06 5.92
CA THR A 247 7.75 18.38 5.73
C THR A 247 7.38 18.97 7.10
N PRO A 248 7.93 20.12 7.49
CA PRO A 248 7.64 20.72 8.78
C PRO A 248 6.15 21.07 8.91
N SER A 249 5.59 20.81 10.08
CA SER A 249 4.25 21.29 10.44
C SER A 249 4.11 21.36 11.96
N SER A 250 3.26 22.28 12.44
CA SER A 250 2.95 22.39 13.88
C SER A 250 2.34 21.11 14.45
N ARG A 251 1.62 20.33 13.64
CA ARG A 251 1.11 19.01 14.04
C ARG A 251 2.23 18.01 14.26
N LEU A 252 3.23 18.01 13.39
CA LEU A 252 4.39 17.14 13.53
C LEU A 252 5.19 17.50 14.79
N GLU A 253 5.43 18.78 15.03
CA GLU A 253 6.09 19.27 16.26
C GLU A 253 5.35 18.82 17.53
N ASN A 254 4.02 18.97 17.56
CA ASN A 254 3.20 18.53 18.67
C ASN A 254 3.26 17.01 18.89
N LEU A 255 3.26 16.21 17.82
CA LEU A 255 3.40 14.75 17.94
C LEU A 255 4.77 14.37 18.49
N ILE A 256 5.85 14.98 17.99
CA ILE A 256 7.22 14.73 18.49
C ILE A 256 7.31 15.05 19.99
N ALA A 257 6.76 16.20 20.40
CA ALA A 257 6.74 16.61 21.80
C ALA A 257 5.94 15.63 22.67
N GLU A 258 4.78 15.17 22.19
CA GLU A 258 3.92 14.26 22.95
C GLU A 258 4.54 12.87 23.10
N TYR A 259 5.16 12.32 22.05
CA TYR A 259 5.88 11.04 22.16
C TYR A 259 7.07 11.14 23.12
N SER A 260 7.82 12.24 23.06
CA SER A 260 8.94 12.50 23.97
C SER A 260 8.48 12.63 25.42
N ARG A 261 7.34 13.30 25.67
CA ARG A 261 6.72 13.46 26.99
C ARG A 261 6.44 12.12 27.68
N TYR A 262 6.08 11.10 26.90
CA TYR A 262 5.77 9.75 27.40
C TYR A 262 6.96 8.78 27.27
N GLY A 263 8.19 9.30 27.26
CA GLY A 263 9.42 8.50 27.25
C GLY A 263 9.68 7.76 25.94
N GLY A 264 9.00 8.16 24.88
CA GLY A 264 9.11 7.61 23.53
C GLY A 264 10.18 8.26 22.67
N SER A 265 10.14 7.96 21.39
CA SER A 265 11.02 8.58 20.38
C SER A 265 10.26 8.83 19.09
N ALA A 266 10.70 9.83 18.34
CA ALA A 266 10.17 10.14 17.01
C ALA A 266 11.31 10.16 15.99
N TYR A 267 11.17 9.40 14.91
CA TYR A 267 12.11 9.34 13.80
C TYR A 267 11.44 9.89 12.56
N ILE A 268 12.06 10.89 11.94
CA ILE A 268 11.43 11.71 10.90
C ILE A 268 12.29 11.70 9.62
N GLY A 269 11.65 11.59 8.46
CA GLY A 269 12.34 11.65 7.18
C GLY A 269 13.41 10.58 7.04
N ASN A 270 14.66 11.01 6.78
CA ASN A 270 15.78 10.09 6.67
C ASN A 270 16.06 9.30 7.95
N ASP A 271 15.80 9.85 9.13
CA ASP A 271 15.97 9.12 10.39
C ASP A 271 14.95 7.98 10.50
N ALA A 272 13.72 8.19 10.00
CA ALA A 272 12.72 7.13 9.93
C ALA A 272 13.17 5.98 9.02
N TRP A 273 13.71 6.32 7.85
CA TRP A 273 14.23 5.33 6.91
C TRP A 273 15.43 4.57 7.45
N ASN A 274 16.35 5.26 8.12
CA ASN A 274 17.52 4.64 8.75
C ASN A 274 17.07 3.69 9.86
N HIS A 275 16.15 4.13 10.74
CA HIS A 275 15.60 3.28 11.79
C HIS A 275 14.94 2.02 11.23
N ILE A 276 14.13 2.14 10.17
CA ILE A 276 13.52 0.97 9.52
C ILE A 276 14.58 0.02 8.97
N ASN A 277 15.59 0.53 8.26
CA ASN A 277 16.66 -0.29 7.69
C ASN A 277 17.49 -1.01 8.76
N ASP A 278 17.82 -0.32 9.86
CA ASP A 278 18.57 -0.90 10.98
C ASP A 278 17.79 -2.02 11.65
N ARG A 279 16.47 -1.85 11.80
CA ARG A 279 15.59 -2.89 12.37
C ARG A 279 15.32 -4.04 11.39
N ALA A 280 15.22 -3.76 10.10
CA ALA A 280 14.82 -4.75 9.10
C ALA A 280 15.93 -5.72 8.68
N GLY A 281 17.19 -5.41 9.01
CA GLY A 281 18.31 -6.21 8.56
C GLY A 281 18.49 -6.19 7.03
N LYS A 282 19.38 -7.03 6.51
CA LYS A 282 19.84 -6.94 5.12
C LYS A 282 18.75 -7.27 4.10
N VAL A 283 18.00 -8.35 4.32
CA VAL A 283 17.02 -8.87 3.36
C VAL A 283 15.80 -7.96 3.31
N MET A 284 15.17 -7.69 4.45
CA MET A 284 13.97 -6.83 4.48
C MET A 284 14.31 -5.35 4.29
N GLY A 285 15.50 -4.89 4.65
CA GLY A 285 16.00 -3.55 4.28
C GLY A 285 16.08 -3.37 2.77
N LYS A 286 16.57 -4.38 2.03
CA LYS A 286 16.57 -4.38 0.55
C LYS A 286 15.15 -4.30 0.00
N PHE A 287 14.19 -5.03 0.59
CA PHE A 287 12.78 -4.95 0.23
C PHE A 287 12.23 -3.52 0.41
N VAL A 288 12.36 -2.94 1.60
CA VAL A 288 11.82 -1.61 1.92
C VAL A 288 12.43 -0.55 1.00
N GLN A 289 13.74 -0.60 0.80
CA GLN A 289 14.42 0.32 -0.10
C GLN A 289 13.87 0.21 -1.53
N LYS A 290 13.80 -1.02 -2.07
CA LYS A 290 13.44 -1.27 -3.47
C LYS A 290 11.96 -1.03 -3.77
N TYR A 291 11.07 -1.43 -2.86
CA TYR A 291 9.63 -1.48 -3.11
C TYR A 291 8.80 -0.39 -2.43
N VAL A 292 9.39 0.33 -1.48
CA VAL A 292 8.68 1.40 -0.77
C VAL A 292 9.39 2.71 -0.99
N ARG A 293 10.65 2.83 -0.54
CA ARG A 293 11.36 4.12 -0.54
C ARG A 293 11.66 4.63 -1.94
N THR A 294 12.30 3.81 -2.79
CA THR A 294 12.72 4.24 -4.14
C THR A 294 11.52 4.68 -5.00
N PRO A 295 10.42 3.93 -5.13
CA PRO A 295 9.26 4.36 -5.92
C PRO A 295 8.64 5.67 -5.40
N LEU A 296 8.55 5.85 -4.08
CA LEU A 296 8.04 7.10 -3.49
C LEU A 296 8.94 8.28 -3.83
N GLN A 297 10.26 8.12 -3.68
CA GLN A 297 11.23 9.16 -3.98
C GLN A 297 11.27 9.51 -5.47
N GLU A 298 11.17 8.52 -6.36
CA GLU A 298 11.17 8.75 -7.80
C GLU A 298 9.95 9.57 -8.23
N VAL A 299 8.75 9.21 -7.77
CA VAL A 299 7.52 9.96 -8.09
C VAL A 299 7.53 11.36 -7.46
N ASP A 300 7.97 11.49 -6.21
CA ASP A 300 8.01 12.79 -5.51
C ASP A 300 9.04 13.75 -6.14
N SER A 301 10.24 13.24 -6.50
CA SER A 301 11.30 14.05 -7.10
C SER A 301 11.06 14.43 -8.57
N THR A 302 10.24 13.66 -9.29
CA THR A 302 9.87 13.96 -10.69
C THR A 302 8.73 14.95 -10.80
N TYR A 303 7.97 15.17 -9.72
CA TYR A 303 6.95 16.21 -9.67
C TYR A 303 7.59 17.60 -9.61
N THR A 304 7.75 18.22 -10.78
CA THR A 304 8.30 19.58 -10.92
C THR A 304 7.23 20.63 -11.17
N SER A 305 6.22 20.27 -11.96
CA SER A 305 5.10 21.14 -12.32
C SER A 305 3.87 20.32 -12.72
N LEU A 306 2.69 20.92 -12.59
CA LEU A 306 1.45 20.29 -13.01
C LEU A 306 1.36 20.26 -14.53
N GLN A 307 1.40 19.06 -15.12
CA GLN A 307 1.19 18.87 -16.54
C GLN A 307 -0.30 18.97 -16.91
N GLY A 308 -0.59 19.46 -18.11
CA GLY A 308 -1.95 19.49 -18.64
C GLY A 308 -2.53 18.08 -18.78
N ILE A 309 -3.79 17.92 -18.38
CA ILE A 309 -4.52 16.65 -18.45
C ILE A 309 -5.73 16.76 -19.39
N SER A 310 -5.93 15.73 -20.20
CA SER A 310 -7.17 15.50 -20.96
C SER A 310 -7.70 14.10 -20.65
N LEU A 311 -9.02 14.02 -20.47
CA LEU A 311 -9.75 12.79 -20.17
C LEU A 311 -10.85 12.63 -21.22
N VAL A 312 -10.80 11.53 -21.98
CA VAL A 312 -11.79 11.24 -23.02
C VAL A 312 -12.46 9.90 -22.72
N ASN A 313 -13.78 9.93 -22.49
CA ASN A 313 -14.57 8.71 -22.36
C ASN A 313 -14.93 8.18 -23.76
N LEU A 314 -14.43 7.01 -24.10
CA LEU A 314 -14.65 6.30 -25.36
C LEU A 314 -15.62 5.11 -25.19
N GLY A 315 -16.41 5.10 -24.12
CA GLY A 315 -17.36 4.03 -23.78
C GLY A 315 -16.72 2.97 -22.88
N THR A 316 -16.12 1.93 -23.47
CA THR A 316 -15.42 0.86 -22.74
C THR A 316 -13.98 1.20 -22.41
N THR A 317 -13.55 2.43 -22.66
CA THR A 317 -12.20 2.91 -22.37
C THR A 317 -12.24 4.37 -22.00
N ILE A 318 -11.45 4.76 -21.00
CA ILE A 318 -11.15 6.17 -20.73
C ILE A 318 -9.70 6.41 -21.12
N ARG A 319 -9.49 7.26 -22.13
CA ARG A 319 -8.15 7.70 -22.51
C ARG A 319 -7.73 8.86 -21.63
N VAL A 320 -6.59 8.71 -20.98
CA VAL A 320 -5.94 9.75 -20.19
C VAL A 320 -4.72 10.23 -20.96
N GLN A 321 -4.63 11.54 -21.20
CA GLN A 321 -3.45 12.19 -21.74
C GLN A 321 -2.90 13.15 -20.71
N ILE A 322 -1.61 13.02 -20.38
CA ILE A 322 -0.88 13.90 -19.46
C ILE A 322 0.39 14.34 -20.20
N GLY A 323 0.50 15.64 -20.48
CA GLY A 323 1.58 16.17 -21.31
C GLY A 323 1.61 15.50 -22.71
N ASP A 324 2.75 14.92 -23.05
CA ASP A 324 3.00 14.20 -24.31
C ASP A 324 2.69 12.69 -24.23
N ARG A 325 2.30 12.19 -23.05
CA ARG A 325 2.02 10.78 -22.82
C ARG A 325 0.53 10.51 -22.73
N SER A 326 0.13 9.32 -23.15
CA SER A 326 -1.24 8.84 -23.00
C SER A 326 -1.27 7.38 -22.56
N PHE A 327 -2.29 7.02 -21.80
CA PHE A 327 -2.61 5.64 -21.46
C PHE A 327 -4.12 5.43 -21.45
N ASP A 328 -4.53 4.18 -21.65
CA ASP A 328 -5.93 3.79 -21.72
C ASP A 328 -6.33 3.01 -20.46
N ILE A 329 -7.43 3.43 -19.83
CA ILE A 329 -8.08 2.70 -18.75
C ILE A 329 -9.22 1.90 -19.37
N SER A 330 -9.03 0.58 -19.52
CA SER A 330 -10.10 -0.32 -19.94
C SER A 330 -11.21 -0.35 -18.89
N ARG A 331 -12.47 -0.39 -19.34
CA ARG A 331 -13.68 -0.34 -18.52
C ARG A 331 -14.59 -1.50 -18.88
N ASP A 332 -15.26 -2.08 -17.88
CA ASP A 332 -16.44 -2.91 -18.18
C ASP A 332 -17.58 -2.01 -18.69
N LEU A 333 -18.43 -2.54 -19.59
CA LEU A 333 -19.54 -1.80 -20.19
C LEU A 333 -20.34 -1.08 -19.09
N PRO A 334 -20.60 0.23 -19.22
CA PRO A 334 -21.43 0.91 -18.25
C PRO A 334 -22.81 0.25 -18.27
N SER A 335 -23.21 -0.34 -17.15
CA SER A 335 -24.61 -0.64 -16.92
C SER A 335 -25.33 0.68 -16.68
N TYR A 336 -25.61 1.43 -17.75
CA TYR A 336 -26.62 2.47 -17.67
C TYR A 336 -27.93 1.74 -17.35
N LYS A 337 -28.45 1.92 -16.14
CA LYS A 337 -29.86 1.64 -15.92
C LYS A 337 -30.61 2.67 -16.78
N THR A 338 -31.11 2.21 -17.92
CA THR A 338 -32.07 2.94 -18.76
C THR A 338 -33.32 3.28 -17.99
#